data_AF-A0A442JW01-F1
#
_entry.id   AF-A0A442JW01-F1
#
_cell.length_a   1.000
_cell.length_b   1.000
_cell.length_c   1.000
_cell.angle_alpha   90.00
_cell.angle_beta   90.00
_cell.angle_gamma   90.00
#
_symmetry.space_group_name_H-M   'P 1'
#
loop_
_entity.id
_entity.type
_entity.pdbx_description
1 polymer ?
#
loop_
_entity_poly.entity_id
_entity_poly.type
_entity_poly.pdbx_seq_one_letter_code
_entity_poly.pdbx_strand_id
1 'polypeptide(L)'
;MLKYLVVSAAAIAGAASVPSQTFATEWGCQVLLCLSGDWQGTPSCHPPIDRLIDAMGLPGFSWPTCPQANSSGARYDPYEACPQGWMPYAPVSDRPGQGQASMCRIAAGNRGQPADFGARHGRADGSPRGTIQLGDRTVPVQLTHVSSEAHNDRTTTYYDIQRPRRAKPYYIDYDDANGLRQRTWFNLSRP
;
A
#
# COMPACT_ATOMS: atom_id res chain seq x y z
N MET A 1 -2.89 25.36 80.81
CA MET A 1 -1.85 24.30 80.74
C MET A 1 -2.54 23.04 80.20
N LEU A 2 -2.71 22.94 78.88
CA LEU A 2 -3.55 21.92 78.23
C LEU A 2 -2.65 20.84 77.60
N LYS A 3 -2.71 19.63 78.19
CA LYS A 3 -2.32 18.36 77.57
C LYS A 3 -3.32 18.04 76.46
N TYR A 4 -2.85 17.56 75.31
CA TYR A 4 -3.22 16.29 74.69
C TYR A 4 -2.78 16.27 73.22
N LEU A 5 -1.93 15.28 72.92
CA LEU A 5 -1.46 14.89 71.60
C LEU A 5 -2.62 14.30 70.78
N VAL A 6 -2.73 14.69 69.50
CA VAL A 6 -3.24 13.80 68.45
C VAL A 6 -2.37 14.00 67.22
N VAL A 7 -1.55 12.98 66.92
CA VAL A 7 -0.85 12.82 65.65
C VAL A 7 -1.81 12.06 64.74
N SER A 8 -2.33 12.72 63.71
CA SER A 8 -3.12 12.07 62.66
C SER A 8 -2.29 12.02 61.38
N ALA A 9 -1.66 10.88 61.15
CA ALA A 9 -1.01 10.56 59.88
C ALA A 9 -2.08 10.19 58.85
N ALA A 10 -2.40 11.10 57.92
CA ALA A 10 -3.20 10.76 56.75
C ALA A 10 -2.27 10.16 55.68
N ALA A 11 -2.41 8.85 55.46
CA ALA A 11 -1.69 8.11 54.44
C ALA A 11 -2.06 8.61 53.04
N ILE A 12 -1.04 8.92 52.25
CA ILE A 12 -1.13 9.26 50.83
C ILE A 12 -1.50 7.98 50.07
N ALA A 13 -2.74 7.86 49.62
CA ALA A 13 -3.15 6.86 48.64
C ALA A 13 -3.38 7.55 47.29
N GLY A 14 -2.29 7.99 46.65
CA GLY A 14 -2.32 8.36 45.25
C GLY A 14 -2.34 7.10 44.41
N ALA A 15 -3.52 6.64 44.00
CA ALA A 15 -3.63 5.67 42.92
C ALA A 15 -3.23 6.38 41.61
N ALA A 16 -1.94 6.33 41.27
CA ALA A 16 -1.49 6.68 39.93
C ALA A 16 -1.97 5.58 38.99
N SER A 17 -3.11 5.81 38.33
CA SER A 17 -3.45 5.10 37.11
C SER A 17 -2.39 5.45 36.07
N VAL A 18 -1.42 4.57 35.90
CA VAL A 18 -0.41 4.70 34.85
C VAL A 18 -1.16 4.55 33.51
N PRO A 19 -1.17 5.56 32.63
CA PRO A 19 -1.63 5.34 31.27
C PRO A 19 -0.64 4.39 30.58
N SER A 20 -1.17 3.36 29.92
CA SER A 20 -0.44 2.36 29.14
C SER A 20 0.23 3.00 27.91
N GLN A 21 1.26 3.83 28.10
CA GLN A 21 1.97 4.55 27.02
C GLN A 21 3.39 4.02 26.75
N THR A 22 3.80 2.90 27.34
CA THR A 22 5.23 2.52 27.38
C THR A 22 5.67 1.41 26.41
N PHE A 23 4.79 0.89 25.53
CA PHE A 23 5.21 -0.04 24.46
C PHE A 23 5.39 0.64 23.09
N ALA A 24 5.02 1.91 22.97
CA ALA A 24 4.96 2.64 21.70
C ALA A 24 6.23 3.43 21.33
N THR A 25 7.36 3.25 22.00
CA THR A 25 8.48 4.23 21.90
C THR A 25 9.82 3.68 21.43
N GLU A 26 10.17 2.42 21.72
CA GLU A 26 11.52 1.91 21.38
C GLU A 26 11.47 0.80 20.32
N TRP A 27 10.72 -0.28 20.55
CA TRP A 27 10.55 -1.36 19.56
C TRP A 27 9.89 -0.87 18.27
N GLY A 28 8.85 -0.03 18.37
CA GLY A 28 8.15 0.49 17.19
C GLY A 28 9.02 1.38 16.33
N CYS A 29 9.78 2.30 16.94
CA CYS A 29 10.78 3.10 16.23
C CYS A 29 11.89 2.25 15.63
N GLN A 30 12.37 1.21 16.33
CA GLN A 30 13.38 0.30 15.80
C GLN A 30 12.87 -0.43 14.55
N VAL A 31 11.65 -0.96 14.59
CA VAL A 31 11.00 -1.63 13.45
C VAL A 31 10.84 -0.67 12.27
N LEU A 32 10.27 0.51 12.51
CA LEU A 32 10.00 1.47 11.45
C LEU A 32 11.30 2.04 10.84
N LEU A 33 12.34 2.22 11.65
CA LEU A 33 13.67 2.58 11.18
C LEU A 33 14.22 1.51 10.23
N CYS A 34 14.16 0.23 10.64
CA CYS A 34 14.57 -0.87 9.79
C CYS A 34 13.77 -0.95 8.49
N LEU A 35 12.43 -0.80 8.54
CA LEU A 35 11.57 -0.78 7.35
C LEU A 35 11.83 0.41 6.42
N SER A 36 12.30 1.54 6.97
CA SER A 36 12.69 2.68 6.14
C SER A 36 13.96 2.45 5.34
N GLY A 37 14.82 1.53 5.80
CA GLY A 37 16.04 1.10 5.12
C GLY A 37 15.92 -0.26 4.42
N ASP A 38 17.08 -0.86 4.15
CA ASP A 38 17.18 -2.21 3.59
C ASP A 38 17.27 -3.26 4.70
N TRP A 39 16.14 -3.54 5.36
CA TRP A 39 16.11 -4.49 6.47
C TRP A 39 16.54 -5.90 6.07
N GLN A 40 16.33 -6.29 4.80
CA GLN A 40 16.68 -7.62 4.30
C GLN A 40 18.20 -7.76 4.15
N GLY A 41 18.87 -6.72 3.65
CA GLY A 41 20.33 -6.65 3.57
C GLY A 41 21.04 -6.32 4.90
N THR A 42 20.29 -5.95 5.96
CA THR A 42 20.85 -5.50 7.24
C THR A 42 20.56 -6.51 8.36
N PRO A 43 21.53 -7.36 8.77
CA PRO A 43 21.30 -8.44 9.73
C PRO A 43 20.78 -7.99 11.10
N SER A 44 21.18 -6.81 11.58
CA SER A 44 20.67 -6.24 12.84
C SER A 44 19.17 -5.90 12.78
N CYS A 45 18.60 -5.80 11.59
CA CYS A 45 17.18 -5.59 11.37
C CYS A 45 16.37 -6.89 11.25
N HIS A 46 16.99 -8.07 11.14
CA HIS A 46 16.23 -9.32 11.06
C HIS A 46 15.43 -9.58 12.35
N PRO A 47 16.02 -9.56 13.57
CA PRO A 47 15.26 -9.83 14.79
C PRO A 47 14.05 -8.90 15.05
N PRO A 48 14.15 -7.56 14.92
CA PRO A 48 13.01 -6.69 15.14
C PRO A 48 11.91 -6.85 14.08
N ILE A 49 12.27 -7.09 12.81
CA ILE A 49 11.29 -7.29 11.73
C ILE A 49 10.65 -8.67 11.80
N ASP A 50 11.40 -9.72 12.13
CA ASP A 50 10.83 -11.05 12.34
C ASP A 50 9.80 -11.05 13.47
N ARG A 51 10.11 -10.35 14.58
CA ARG A 51 9.15 -10.14 15.67
C ARG A 51 7.88 -9.42 15.19
N LEU A 52 8.00 -8.44 14.30
CA LEU A 52 6.85 -7.78 13.69
C LEU A 52 6.04 -8.79 12.86
N ILE A 53 6.68 -9.55 11.97
CA ILE A 53 6.01 -10.52 11.09
C ILE A 53 5.24 -11.57 11.91
N ASP A 54 5.85 -12.07 12.99
CA ASP A 54 5.18 -13.03 13.88
C ASP A 54 4.01 -12.38 14.63
N ALA A 55 4.17 -11.14 15.09
CA ALA A 55 3.12 -10.41 15.79
C ALA A 55 1.91 -10.11 14.89
N MET A 56 2.11 -9.89 13.59
CA MET A 56 1.01 -9.62 12.64
C MET A 56 0.00 -10.77 12.54
N GLY A 57 0.39 -12.00 12.87
CA GLY A 57 -0.52 -13.15 12.90
C GLY A 57 -1.33 -13.29 14.20
N LEU A 58 -1.04 -12.49 15.22
CA LEU A 58 -1.67 -12.60 16.53
C LEU A 58 -3.00 -11.82 16.59
N PRO A 59 -4.01 -12.34 17.31
CA PRO A 59 -5.25 -11.61 17.52
C PRO A 59 -4.99 -10.32 18.31
N GLY A 60 -5.61 -9.22 17.89
CA GLY A 60 -5.44 -7.91 18.52
C GLY A 60 -4.15 -7.18 18.15
N PHE A 61 -3.40 -7.66 17.15
CA PHE A 61 -2.23 -6.96 16.64
C PHE A 61 -2.55 -5.54 16.18
N SER A 62 -1.73 -4.59 16.63
CA SER A 62 -1.70 -3.22 16.14
C SER A 62 -0.35 -2.92 15.53
N TRP A 63 -0.36 -2.22 14.39
CA TRP A 63 0.87 -1.84 13.71
C TRP A 63 1.70 -0.90 14.59
N PRO A 64 3.02 -1.12 14.74
CA PRO A 64 3.88 -0.26 15.55
C PRO A 64 3.91 1.17 15.03
N THR A 65 3.96 2.13 15.95
CA THR A 65 4.16 3.54 15.62
C THR A 65 5.48 4.05 16.20
N CYS A 66 6.01 5.10 15.59
CA CYS A 66 7.14 5.87 16.05
C CYS A 66 6.72 7.35 16.12
N PRO A 67 6.31 7.83 17.31
CA PRO A 67 5.88 9.21 17.50
C PRO A 67 6.93 10.24 17.07
N GLN A 68 8.22 9.93 17.26
CA GLN A 68 9.36 10.77 16.91
C GLN A 68 9.43 11.08 15.41
N ALA A 69 8.94 10.17 14.57
CA ALA A 69 8.90 10.31 13.12
C ALA A 69 7.46 10.47 12.59
N ASN A 70 6.47 10.72 13.47
CA ASN A 70 5.05 10.84 13.10
C ASN A 70 4.60 9.73 12.11
N SER A 71 5.04 8.50 12.36
CA SER A 71 4.90 7.41 11.40
C SER A 71 3.44 6.96 11.26
N SER A 72 3.01 6.60 10.06
CA SER A 72 1.71 5.97 9.84
C SER A 72 1.73 4.46 10.14
N GLY A 73 0.53 3.88 10.23
CA GLY A 73 0.32 2.45 10.03
C GLY A 73 0.81 1.99 8.64
N ALA A 74 1.19 0.72 8.51
CA ALA A 74 1.43 0.13 7.19
C ALA A 74 0.16 0.16 6.35
N ARG A 75 0.33 0.55 5.09
CA ARG A 75 -0.70 0.44 4.05
C ARG A 75 -0.21 -0.50 2.96
N TYR A 76 -1.15 -0.99 2.16
CA TYR A 76 -0.88 -1.94 1.08
C TYR A 76 -1.35 -1.36 -0.25
N ASP A 77 -0.43 -1.30 -1.21
CA ASP A 77 -0.73 -1.03 -2.62
C ASP A 77 0.12 -1.98 -3.49
N PRO A 78 -0.48 -3.03 -4.05
CA PRO A 78 0.25 -4.07 -4.77
C PRO A 78 0.68 -3.65 -6.16
N TYR A 79 0.29 -2.47 -6.63
CA TYR A 79 0.46 -2.05 -8.01
C TYR A 79 1.40 -0.85 -8.14
N GLU A 80 2.24 -0.85 -9.16
CA GLU A 80 3.06 0.30 -9.56
C GLU A 80 2.22 1.36 -10.28
N ALA A 81 2.77 2.54 -10.55
CA ALA A 81 2.05 3.51 -11.38
C ALA A 81 1.79 2.94 -12.78
N CYS A 82 0.69 3.37 -13.42
CA CYS A 82 0.49 3.07 -14.82
C CYS A 82 1.55 3.79 -15.69
N PRO A 83 1.88 3.24 -16.88
CA PRO A 83 2.77 3.92 -17.81
C PRO A 83 2.24 5.32 -18.16
N GLN A 84 3.12 6.22 -18.59
CA GLN A 84 2.73 7.59 -18.92
C GLN A 84 1.60 7.61 -19.97
N GLY A 85 0.56 8.39 -19.71
CA GLY A 85 -0.64 8.50 -20.56
C GLY A 85 -1.69 7.40 -20.34
N TRP A 86 -1.41 6.40 -19.50
CA TRP A 86 -2.36 5.39 -19.09
C TRP A 86 -2.98 5.72 -17.74
N MET A 87 -4.27 5.43 -17.57
CA MET A 87 -5.00 5.68 -16.35
C MET A 87 -5.27 4.38 -15.59
N PRO A 88 -5.05 4.32 -14.26
CA PRO A 88 -5.42 3.17 -13.46
C PRO A 88 -6.95 3.08 -13.38
N TYR A 89 -7.50 1.88 -13.51
CA TYR A 89 -8.92 1.64 -13.30
C TYR A 89 -9.16 0.26 -12.69
N ALA A 90 -10.27 0.14 -11.97
CA ALA A 90 -10.75 -1.14 -11.49
C ALA A 90 -11.62 -1.78 -12.58
N PRO A 91 -11.32 -2.99 -13.06
CA PRO A 91 -12.23 -3.71 -13.93
C PRO A 91 -13.53 -3.98 -13.17
N VAL A 92 -14.65 -4.03 -13.91
CA VAL A 92 -15.94 -4.40 -13.34
C VAL A 92 -15.80 -5.78 -12.71
N SER A 93 -16.12 -5.88 -11.43
CA SER A 93 -16.14 -7.13 -10.69
C SER A 93 -17.54 -7.36 -10.15
N ASP A 94 -17.90 -8.63 -9.91
CA ASP A 94 -19.19 -9.03 -9.34
C ASP A 94 -19.42 -8.51 -7.91
N ARG A 95 -18.42 -7.84 -7.31
CA ARG A 95 -18.48 -7.21 -5.99
C ARG A 95 -18.43 -5.68 -6.13
N PRO A 96 -19.59 -4.99 -6.11
CA PRO A 96 -19.65 -3.55 -6.20
C PRO A 96 -18.82 -2.88 -5.10
N GLY A 97 -18.01 -1.88 -5.46
CA GLY A 97 -17.36 -0.97 -4.51
C GLY A 97 -16.03 -1.44 -3.88
N GLN A 98 -15.46 -2.58 -4.28
CA GLN A 98 -14.17 -3.08 -3.74
C GLN A 98 -13.09 -3.40 -4.78
N GLY A 99 -13.26 -2.95 -6.03
CA GLY A 99 -12.24 -3.15 -7.06
C GLY A 99 -11.01 -2.30 -6.79
N GLN A 100 -9.87 -2.92 -6.48
CA GLN A 100 -8.57 -2.23 -6.58
C GLN A 100 -8.30 -1.93 -8.06
N ALA A 101 -7.66 -0.79 -8.34
CA ALA A 101 -7.28 -0.42 -9.70
C ALA A 101 -6.10 -1.28 -10.19
N SER A 102 -6.43 -2.50 -10.62
CA SER A 102 -5.51 -3.56 -11.06
C SER A 102 -5.14 -3.47 -12.53
N MET A 103 -5.80 -2.61 -13.28
CA MET A 103 -5.61 -2.45 -14.72
C MET A 103 -5.18 -1.02 -15.05
N CYS A 104 -4.48 -0.87 -16.17
CA CYS A 104 -4.22 0.42 -16.79
C CYS A 104 -4.95 0.48 -18.13
N ARG A 105 -5.51 1.65 -18.44
CA ARG A 105 -6.29 1.90 -19.65
C ARG A 105 -5.79 3.11 -20.41
N ILE A 106 -5.78 3.03 -21.74
CA ILE A 106 -5.59 4.18 -22.63
C ILE A 106 -6.57 4.10 -23.80
N ALA A 107 -7.09 5.25 -24.23
CA ALA A 107 -7.92 5.29 -25.45
C ALA A 107 -7.06 4.93 -26.66
N ALA A 108 -7.56 4.08 -27.56
CA ALA A 108 -6.78 3.58 -28.69
C ALA A 108 -6.24 4.69 -29.58
N GLY A 109 -7.01 5.78 -29.77
CA GLY A 109 -6.58 6.96 -30.52
C GLY A 109 -5.47 7.79 -29.85
N ASN A 110 -5.28 7.66 -28.54
CA ASN A 110 -4.28 8.45 -27.78
C ASN A 110 -2.90 7.76 -27.72
N ARG A 111 -2.82 6.49 -28.12
CA ARG A 111 -1.63 5.66 -27.94
C ARG A 111 -0.51 5.93 -28.96
N GLY A 112 -0.81 6.60 -30.07
CA GLY A 112 0.16 6.90 -31.14
C GLY A 112 0.66 5.69 -31.95
N GLN A 113 0.58 4.46 -31.42
CA GLN A 113 0.94 3.21 -32.08
C GLN A 113 -0.19 2.18 -31.98
N PRO A 114 -0.48 1.43 -33.06
CA PRO A 114 -1.47 0.35 -33.04
C PRO A 114 -0.95 -0.85 -32.24
N ALA A 115 -1.88 -1.61 -31.67
CA ALA A 115 -1.57 -2.91 -31.10
C ALA A 115 -1.45 -3.96 -32.22
N ASP A 116 -0.54 -4.91 -32.05
CA ASP A 116 -0.43 -6.08 -32.91
C ASP A 116 -1.39 -7.16 -32.40
N PHE A 117 -2.36 -7.55 -33.22
CA PHE A 117 -3.36 -8.57 -32.88
C PHE A 117 -3.10 -9.91 -33.58
N GLY A 118 -2.00 -10.04 -34.32
CA GLY A 118 -1.70 -11.20 -35.16
C GLY A 118 -2.74 -11.46 -36.26
N ALA A 119 -2.45 -12.42 -37.14
CA ALA A 119 -3.41 -12.89 -38.14
C ALA A 119 -4.48 -13.75 -37.47
N ARG A 120 -5.73 -13.26 -37.37
CA ARG A 120 -6.84 -14.03 -36.82
C ARG A 120 -7.33 -15.08 -37.83
N HIS A 121 -7.07 -16.35 -37.57
CA HIS A 121 -7.88 -17.45 -38.10
C HIS A 121 -8.92 -17.85 -37.05
N GLY A 122 -10.13 -17.27 -37.14
CA GLY A 122 -11.28 -17.71 -36.35
C GLY A 122 -11.87 -16.67 -35.40
N ARG A 123 -13.20 -16.77 -35.22
CA ARG A 123 -14.03 -15.93 -34.34
C ARG A 123 -13.84 -16.41 -32.90
N ALA A 124 -12.85 -15.84 -32.20
CA ALA A 124 -12.68 -16.07 -30.78
C ALA A 124 -13.79 -15.32 -30.01
N ASP A 125 -14.47 -16.04 -29.13
CA ASP A 125 -15.45 -15.47 -28.20
C ASP A 125 -14.66 -14.75 -27.09
N GLY A 126 -14.82 -13.43 -26.97
CA GLY A 126 -14.13 -12.58 -26.00
C GLY A 126 -13.41 -11.36 -26.58
N SER A 127 -12.98 -10.45 -25.70
CA SER A 127 -12.20 -9.27 -26.08
C SER A 127 -10.93 -9.66 -26.83
N PRO A 128 -10.65 -9.06 -27.99
CA PRO A 128 -9.39 -9.27 -28.68
C PRO A 128 -8.17 -9.08 -27.78
N ARG A 129 -7.25 -10.03 -27.83
CA ARG A 129 -5.95 -9.93 -27.18
C ARG A 129 -4.88 -9.71 -28.23
N GLY A 130 -3.97 -8.80 -27.94
CA GLY A 130 -2.83 -8.47 -28.78
C GLY A 130 -1.61 -8.18 -27.94
N THR A 131 -0.60 -7.62 -28.58
CA THR A 131 0.63 -7.18 -27.94
C THR A 131 1.01 -5.79 -28.38
N ILE A 132 1.66 -5.06 -27.49
CA ILE A 132 2.03 -3.67 -27.68
C ILE A 132 3.42 -3.41 -27.12
N GLN A 133 4.13 -2.44 -27.69
CA GLN A 133 5.39 -1.96 -27.12
C GLN A 133 5.12 -0.87 -26.06
N LEU A 134 5.82 -0.97 -24.94
CA LEU A 134 5.89 0.03 -23.86
C LEU A 134 7.36 0.18 -23.47
N GLY A 135 8.02 1.23 -23.98
CA GLY A 135 9.47 1.32 -23.92
C GLY A 135 10.11 0.12 -24.64
N ASP A 136 11.02 -0.57 -23.96
CA ASP A 136 11.75 -1.73 -24.50
C ASP A 136 11.03 -3.07 -24.28
N ARG A 137 9.80 -3.05 -23.78
CA ARG A 137 9.05 -4.27 -23.44
C ARG A 137 7.80 -4.42 -24.30
N THR A 138 7.59 -5.62 -24.79
CA THR A 138 6.32 -6.05 -25.37
C THR A 138 5.41 -6.59 -24.27
N VAL A 139 4.19 -6.06 -24.15
CA VAL A 139 3.22 -6.50 -23.14
C VAL A 139 1.91 -6.95 -23.79
N PRO A 140 1.19 -7.91 -23.19
CA PRO A 140 -0.14 -8.29 -23.65
C PRO A 140 -1.15 -7.16 -23.39
N VAL A 141 -2.06 -6.97 -24.32
CA VAL A 141 -3.14 -5.98 -24.24
C VAL A 141 -4.49 -6.61 -24.54
N GLN A 142 -5.53 -6.11 -23.90
CA GLN A 142 -6.92 -6.44 -24.19
C GLN A 142 -7.61 -5.23 -24.84
N LEU A 143 -8.39 -5.47 -25.88
CA LEU A 143 -9.22 -4.46 -26.51
C LEU A 143 -10.61 -4.44 -25.87
N THR A 144 -11.02 -3.29 -25.36
CA THR A 144 -12.33 -3.10 -24.74
C THR A 144 -13.08 -1.98 -25.46
N HIS A 145 -14.34 -2.23 -25.80
CA HIS A 145 -15.24 -1.23 -26.36
C HIS A 145 -16.19 -0.76 -25.27
N VAL A 146 -16.24 0.55 -25.03
CA VAL A 146 -17.14 1.15 -24.06
C VAL A 146 -18.05 2.11 -24.80
N SER A 147 -19.32 1.76 -24.88
CA SER A 147 -20.40 2.62 -25.39
C SER A 147 -20.84 3.56 -24.28
N SER A 148 -20.87 4.86 -24.58
CA SER A 148 -21.53 5.83 -23.70
C SER A 148 -23.01 5.93 -24.08
N GLU A 149 -23.91 5.84 -23.10
CA GLU A 149 -25.38 5.98 -23.26
C GLU A 149 -25.84 7.41 -23.65
N ALA A 150 -24.92 8.27 -24.12
CA ALA A 150 -25.24 9.61 -24.59
C ALA A 150 -26.00 9.56 -25.94
N HIS A 151 -26.68 10.66 -26.29
CA HIS A 151 -27.53 10.82 -27.49
C HIS A 151 -26.90 10.45 -28.85
N ASN A 152 -25.59 10.17 -28.92
CA ASN A 152 -24.86 9.82 -30.14
C ASN A 152 -24.20 8.43 -30.13
N ASP A 153 -24.53 7.56 -29.16
CA ASP A 153 -24.01 6.18 -29.04
C ASP A 153 -22.50 6.07 -29.33
N ARG A 154 -21.72 6.95 -28.70
CA ARG A 154 -20.28 7.01 -28.95
C ARG A 154 -19.60 5.80 -28.33
N THR A 155 -19.12 4.90 -29.17
CA THR A 155 -18.25 3.80 -28.75
C THR A 155 -16.79 4.24 -28.72
N THR A 156 -16.17 4.19 -27.54
CA THR A 156 -14.73 4.44 -27.38
C THR A 156 -14.00 3.10 -27.25
N THR A 157 -12.97 2.94 -28.08
CA THR A 157 -12.09 1.77 -28.03
C THR A 157 -10.92 2.05 -27.10
N TYR A 158 -10.69 1.14 -26.16
CA TYR A 158 -9.63 1.20 -25.17
C TYR A 158 -8.68 0.02 -25.30
N TYR A 159 -7.41 0.29 -25.01
CA TYR A 159 -6.41 -0.72 -24.73
C TYR A 159 -6.26 -0.83 -23.22
N ASP A 160 -6.38 -2.05 -22.71
CA ASP A 160 -6.28 -2.39 -21.30
C ASP A 160 -5.09 -3.32 -21.07
N ILE A 161 -4.24 -3.01 -20.09
CA ILE A 161 -3.11 -3.84 -19.67
C ILE A 161 -3.20 -4.13 -18.18
N GLN A 162 -2.62 -5.25 -17.76
CA GLN A 162 -2.41 -5.53 -16.34
C GLN A 162 -1.48 -4.46 -15.76
N ARG A 163 -1.87 -3.86 -14.63
CA ARG A 163 -1.03 -2.89 -13.95
C ARG A 163 0.18 -3.62 -13.36
N PRO A 164 1.42 -3.12 -13.54
CA PRO A 164 2.61 -3.82 -13.04
C PRO A 164 2.50 -4.02 -11.52
N ARG A 165 2.90 -5.21 -11.05
CA ARG A 165 2.92 -5.52 -9.62
C ARG A 165 4.19 -4.98 -8.99
N ARG A 166 4.03 -4.35 -7.84
CA ARG A 166 5.13 -3.80 -7.06
C ARG A 166 5.85 -4.93 -6.32
N ALA A 167 7.18 -4.95 -6.37
CA ALA A 167 7.98 -5.91 -5.61
C ALA A 167 7.85 -5.70 -4.09
N LYS A 168 7.68 -4.44 -3.67
CA LYS A 168 7.51 -4.00 -2.28
C LYS A 168 6.11 -3.38 -2.11
N PRO A 169 5.06 -4.16 -1.80
CA PRO A 169 3.68 -3.70 -1.85
C PRO A 169 3.21 -2.97 -0.59
N TYR A 170 3.97 -3.04 0.51
CA TYR A 170 3.65 -2.32 1.73
C TYR A 170 4.36 -0.99 1.75
N TYR A 171 3.76 0.00 2.40
CA TYR A 171 4.40 1.28 2.63
C TYR A 171 3.97 1.92 3.94
N ILE A 172 4.86 2.74 4.48
CA ILE A 172 4.59 3.65 5.60
C ILE A 172 4.95 5.06 5.15
N ASP A 173 4.19 6.02 5.67
CA ASP A 173 4.50 7.43 5.55
C ASP A 173 5.11 7.88 6.90
N TYR A 174 6.17 8.70 6.89
CA TYR A 174 6.84 9.20 8.10
C TYR A 174 7.48 10.57 7.84
N ASP A 175 7.81 11.32 8.88
CA ASP A 175 8.50 12.60 8.78
C ASP A 175 10.00 12.37 8.98
N ASP A 176 10.83 12.88 8.08
CA ASP A 176 12.28 12.79 8.22
C ASP A 176 12.84 13.80 9.25
N ALA A 177 14.16 13.83 9.43
CA ALA A 177 14.82 14.71 10.39
C ALA A 177 14.59 16.21 10.12
N ASN A 178 14.19 16.59 8.89
CA ASN A 178 13.85 17.96 8.51
C ASN A 178 12.34 18.23 8.61
N GLY A 179 11.53 17.26 9.04
CA GLY A 179 10.08 17.33 9.08
C GLY A 179 9.41 17.17 7.72
N LEU A 180 10.12 16.69 6.68
CA LEU A 180 9.51 16.43 5.37
C LEU A 180 8.84 15.06 5.37
N ARG A 181 7.62 15.00 4.81
CA ARG A 181 6.86 13.75 4.71
C ARG A 181 7.47 12.84 3.65
N GLN A 182 7.98 11.70 4.09
CA GLN A 182 8.54 10.65 3.27
C GLN A 182 7.60 9.45 3.17
N ARG A 183 7.79 8.66 2.12
CA ARG A 183 7.17 7.33 1.96
C ARG A 183 8.25 6.32 1.65
N THR A 184 8.32 5.27 2.46
CA THR A 184 9.14 4.09 2.14
C THR A 184 8.28 2.91 1.76
N TRP A 185 8.73 2.15 0.77
CA TRP A 185 8.09 0.93 0.32
C TRP A 185 8.91 -0.26 0.80
N PHE A 186 8.26 -1.29 1.34
CA PHE A 186 8.89 -2.50 1.84
C PHE A 186 8.08 -3.75 1.49
N ASN A 187 8.73 -4.90 1.64
CA ASN A 187 8.08 -6.21 1.67
C ASN A 187 8.43 -6.88 3.00
N LEU A 188 7.63 -7.86 3.39
CA LEU A 188 7.77 -8.62 4.63
C LEU A 188 8.23 -10.06 4.35
N SER A 189 8.98 -10.26 3.26
CA SER A 189 9.54 -11.56 2.90
C SER A 189 10.85 -11.73 3.67
N ARG A 190 10.91 -12.77 4.50
CA ARG A 190 12.15 -13.14 5.21
C ARG A 190 13.27 -13.41 4.19
N PRO A 191 14.50 -12.91 4.44
CA PRO A 191 15.66 -13.21 3.61
C PRO A 191 16.05 -14.69 3.65
#